data_AF-A0ABD2MPT3-F1
#
_entry.id   AF-A0ABD2MPT3-F1
#
_cell.length_a   1.000
_cell.length_b   1.000
_cell.length_c   1.000
_cell.angle_alpha   90.00
_cell.angle_beta   90.00
_cell.angle_gamma   90.00
#
_symmetry.space_group_name_H-M   'P 1'
#
loop_
_entity.id
_entity.type
_entity.pdbx_description
1 polymer ?
#
loop_
_entity_poly.entity_id
_entity_poly.type
_entity_poly.pdbx_seq_one_letter_code
_entity_poly.pdbx_strand_id
1 'polypeptide(L)'
;MHPYSFIRLQKLKQTDLPKRLNLCENLLIWLQEDETIQQKIIWSDEAKFNESGITNRRDRHFWATENPHFIEVIDFKINSA
;
A
#
# COMPACT_ATOMS: atom_id res chain seq x y z
N MET A 1 -5.90 4.92 -29.42
CA MET A 1 -5.17 4.19 -28.37
C MET A 1 -4.64 5.21 -27.39
N HIS A 2 -4.94 5.04 -26.11
CA HIS A 2 -4.62 5.98 -25.03
C HIS A 2 -3.74 5.30 -23.98
N PRO A 3 -2.88 6.06 -23.30
CA PRO A 3 -2.07 5.54 -22.20
C PRO A 3 -2.91 5.44 -20.92
N TYR A 4 -2.94 4.26 -20.30
CA TYR A 4 -3.58 4.00 -19.02
C TYR A 4 -2.55 3.62 -17.97
N SER A 5 -2.70 4.17 -16.76
CA SER A 5 -1.89 3.80 -15.60
C SER A 5 -2.33 2.47 -15.00
N PHE A 6 -1.38 1.70 -14.48
CA PHE A 6 -1.65 0.46 -13.76
C PHE A 6 -1.99 0.74 -12.29
N ILE A 7 -2.92 -0.05 -11.77
CA ILE A 7 -3.20 -0.10 -10.34
C ILE A 7 -2.31 -1.17 -9.73
N ARG A 8 -1.54 -0.82 -8.71
CA ARG A 8 -0.66 -1.75 -8.00
C ARG A 8 -1.27 -2.07 -6.65
N LEU A 9 -1.60 -3.33 -6.41
CA LEU A 9 -2.14 -3.79 -5.12
C LEU A 9 -1.13 -4.68 -4.41
N GLN A 10 -1.07 -4.61 -3.08
CA GLN A 10 -0.32 -5.58 -2.30
C GLN A 10 -1.12 -6.88 -2.21
N LYS A 11 -0.45 -8.02 -2.39
CA LYS A 11 -1.05 -9.33 -2.15
C LYS A 11 -1.24 -9.53 -0.64
N LEU A 12 -2.49 -9.75 -0.22
CA LEU A 12 -2.80 -10.07 1.16
C LEU A 12 -2.74 -11.59 1.34
N LYS A 13 -2.08 -12.03 2.42
CA LYS A 13 -2.18 -13.41 2.90
C LYS A 13 -3.49 -13.57 3.65
N GLN A 14 -4.00 -14.80 3.71
CA GLN A 14 -5.23 -15.11 4.46
C GLN A 14 -5.14 -14.69 5.94
N THR A 15 -3.93 -14.76 6.52
CA THR A 15 -3.65 -14.33 7.90
C THR A 15 -3.68 -12.81 8.10
N ASP A 16 -3.61 -12.02 7.03
CA ASP A 16 -3.51 -10.56 7.16
C ASP A 16 -4.87 -9.93 7.41
N LEU A 17 -5.95 -10.50 6.85
CA LEU A 17 -7.31 -10.02 7.07
C LEU A 17 -7.71 -9.98 8.56
N PRO A 18 -7.60 -11.08 9.35
CA PRO A 18 -7.95 -11.03 10.76
C PRO A 18 -7.04 -10.08 11.56
N LYS A 19 -5.74 -9.99 11.24
CA LYS A 19 -4.83 -9.03 11.89
C LYS A 19 -5.24 -7.58 11.65
N ARG A 20 -5.63 -7.25 10.42
CA ARG A 20 -6.08 -5.91 10.05
C ARG A 20 -7.40 -5.56 10.72
N LEU A 21 -8.35 -6.50 10.78
CA LEU A 21 -9.61 -6.29 11.48
C LEU A 21 -9.39 -6.02 12.97
N ASN A 22 -8.60 -6.87 13.64
CA ASN A 22 -8.27 -6.69 15.05
C ASN A 22 -7.57 -5.34 15.33
N LEU A 23 -6.66 -4.90 14.43
CA LEU A 23 -6.05 -3.57 14.55
C LEU A 23 -7.11 -2.46 14.48
N CYS A 24 -8.01 -2.51 13.49
CA CYS A 24 -9.06 -1.51 13.31
C CYS A 24 -10.02 -1.47 14.50
N GLU A 25 -10.46 -2.63 14.99
CA GLU A 25 -11.34 -2.74 16.16
C GLU A 25 -10.70 -2.13 17.40
N ASN A 26 -9.43 -2.45 17.67
CA ASN A 26 -8.71 -1.88 18.81
C ASN A 26 -8.51 -0.37 18.69
N LEU A 27 -8.17 0.14 17.49
CA LEU A 27 -8.07 1.57 17.25
C LEU A 27 -9.39 2.30 17.49
N LEU A 28 -10.52 1.69 17.10
CA LEU A 28 -11.85 2.25 17.35
C LEU A 28 -12.17 2.31 18.85
N ILE A 29 -11.82 1.26 19.61
CA ILE A 29 -12.00 1.26 21.07
C ILE A 29 -11.15 2.37 21.71
N TRP A 30 -9.87 2.48 21.36
CA TRP A 30 -9.01 3.53 21.91
C TRP A 30 -9.47 4.94 21.54
N LEU A 31 -10.04 5.12 20.35
CA LEU A 31 -10.64 6.39 19.92
C LEU A 31 -11.89 6.76 20.74
N GLN A 32 -12.67 5.76 21.16
CA GLN A 32 -13.84 5.99 22.03
C GLN A 32 -13.42 6.34 23.47
N GLU A 33 -12.32 5.76 23.95
CA GLU A 33 -11.78 6.04 25.28
C GLU A 33 -11.03 7.38 25.34
N ASP A 34 -10.33 7.73 24.26
CA ASP A 34 -9.55 8.96 24.14
C ASP A 34 -9.54 9.46 22.69
N GLU A 35 -10.34 10.49 22.42
CA GLU A 35 -10.40 11.14 21.11
C GLU A 35 -9.05 11.73 20.66
N THR A 36 -8.11 11.94 21.60
CA THR A 36 -6.76 12.48 21.33
C THR A 36 -5.69 11.41 21.11
N ILE A 37 -6.06 10.13 21.09
CA ILE A 37 -5.10 9.03 20.92
C ILE A 37 -4.32 9.14 19.60
N GLN A 38 -4.95 9.66 18.54
CA GLN A 38 -4.30 9.81 17.24
C GLN A 38 -3.06 10.71 17.30
N GLN A 39 -3.09 11.77 18.12
CA GLN A 39 -1.97 12.69 18.30
C GLN A 39 -0.87 12.09 19.19
N LYS A 40 -1.17 11.05 19.96
CA LYS A 40 -0.22 10.36 20.84
C LYS A 40 0.52 9.22 20.14
N ILE A 41 0.03 8.76 18.98
CA ILE A 41 0.68 7.71 18.20
C ILE A 41 1.83 8.31 17.38
N ILE A 42 3.05 7.82 17.62
CA ILE A 42 4.22 8.13 16.81
C ILE A 42 4.37 7.05 15.73
N TRP A 43 4.05 7.41 14.49
CA TRP A 43 4.25 6.55 13.34
C TRP A 43 5.70 6.59 12.89
N SER A 44 6.30 5.43 12.63
CA SER A 44 7.63 5.31 12.04
C SER A 44 7.61 4.27 10.93
N ASP A 45 8.37 4.53 9.87
CA ASP A 45 8.59 3.60 8.75
C ASP A 45 10.00 3.80 8.19
N GLU A 46 10.55 2.76 7.57
CA GLU A 46 11.83 2.81 6.87
C GLU A 46 11.60 2.97 5.37
N ALA A 47 12.09 4.08 4.80
CA ALA A 47 12.07 4.30 3.37
C ALA A 47 13.48 4.08 2.76
N LYS A 48 13.55 3.30 1.67
CA LYS A 48 14.77 3.14 0.89
C LYS A 48 14.78 4.14 -0.27
N PHE A 49 15.83 4.96 -0.35
CA PHE A 49 16.10 5.85 -1.47
C PHE A 49 17.35 5.33 -2.21
N ASN A 50 17.21 5.02 -3.50
CA ASN A 50 18.32 4.52 -4.31
C ASN A 50 18.81 5.64 -5.25
N GLU A 51 20.13 5.84 -5.33
CA GLU A 51 20.76 6.91 -6.12
C GLU A 51 20.57 6.74 -7.64
N SER A 52 20.32 5.52 -8.14
CA SER A 52 20.31 5.20 -9.57
C SER A 52 18.98 5.45 -10.29
N GLY A 53 18.02 6.13 -9.67
CA GLY A 53 16.73 6.40 -10.29
C GLY A 53 15.92 5.13 -10.49
N ILE A 54 15.09 4.82 -9.49
CA ILE A 54 14.02 3.82 -9.60
C ILE A 54 13.30 4.09 -10.92
N THR A 55 13.15 3.06 -11.77
CA THR A 55 12.31 3.10 -12.98
C THR A 55 11.03 3.85 -12.62
N ASN A 56 10.84 5.06 -13.17
CA ASN A 56 9.79 5.94 -12.69
C ASN A 56 8.47 5.19 -12.89
N ARG A 57 7.81 4.88 -11.77
CA ARG A 57 6.53 4.14 -11.76
C ARG A 57 5.52 4.78 -12.72
N ARG A 58 5.62 6.10 -12.94
CA ARG A 58 4.77 6.87 -13.84
C ARG A 58 5.06 6.64 -15.32
N ASP A 59 6.18 6.03 -15.69
CA ASP A 59 6.51 5.80 -17.10
C ASP A 59 5.88 4.50 -17.64
N ARG A 60 5.40 3.62 -16.76
CA ARG A 60 4.73 2.37 -17.16
C ARG A 60 3.26 2.67 -17.51
N HIS A 61 2.96 2.68 -18.81
CA HIS A 61 1.59 2.83 -19.33
C HIS A 61 1.19 1.64 -20.21
N PHE A 62 -0.07 1.22 -20.09
CA PHE A 62 -0.68 0.32 -21.06
C PHE A 62 -1.38 1.14 -22.13
N TRP A 63 -1.05 0.88 -23.38
CA TRP A 63 -1.71 1.52 -24.51
C TRP A 63 -2.92 0.65 -24.90
N ALA A 64 -4.12 1.21 -24.90
CA ALA A 64 -5.34 0.50 -25.30
C ALA A 64 -6.36 1.44 -25.94
N THR A 65 -7.34 0.91 -26.67
CA THR A 65 -8.45 1.72 -27.20
C THR A 65 -9.45 2.08 -26.10
N GLU A 66 -9.59 1.22 -25.08
CA GLU A 66 -10.44 1.39 -23.91
C GLU A 66 -9.66 1.09 -22.63
N ASN A 67 -10.11 1.59 -21.47
CA ASN A 67 -9.39 1.40 -20.21
C ASN A 67 -9.44 -0.09 -19.79
N PRO A 68 -8.30 -0.79 -19.73
CA PRO A 68 -8.27 -2.20 -19.35
C PRO A 68 -8.43 -2.43 -17.85
N HIS A 69 -8.45 -1.36 -17.02
CA HIS A 69 -8.46 -1.45 -15.57
C HIS A 69 -7.40 -2.40 -15.02
N PHE A 70 -6.18 -2.32 -15.56
CA PHE A 70 -5.12 -3.28 -15.28
C PHE A 70 -4.66 -3.19 -13.81
N ILE A 71 -4.72 -4.33 -13.11
CA ILE A 71 -4.30 -4.47 -11.71
C ILE A 71 -3.10 -5.43 -11.64
N GLU A 72 -1.98 -4.93 -11.13
CA GLU A 72 -0.79 -5.72 -10.81
C GLU A 72 -0.79 -6.03 -9.30
N VAL A 73 -0.77 -7.32 -8.92
CA VAL A 73 -0.72 -7.74 -7.51
C VAL A 73 0.71 -8.11 -7.09
N ILE A 74 1.25 -7.27 -6.21
CA ILE A 74 2.55 -7.23 -5.52
C ILE A 74 2.74 -8.24 -4.38
N ASP A 75 3.48 -9.33 -4.53
CA ASP A 75 3.99 -10.05 -3.36
C ASP A 75 4.99 -9.19 -2.56
N PHE A 76 4.84 -9.10 -1.24
CA PHE A 76 5.78 -8.38 -0.39
C PHE A 76 7.13 -9.11 -0.41
N LYS A 77 8.13 -8.52 -1.09
CA LYS A 77 9.50 -9.03 -1.08
C LYS A 77 10.22 -8.45 0.14
N ILE A 78 10.49 -9.31 1.14
CA ILE A 78 11.52 -9.01 2.14
C ILE A 78 12.83 -9.03 1.37
N ASN A 79 13.48 -7.87 1.24
CA ASN A 79 14.86 -7.84 0.79
C ASN A 79 15.69 -8.43 1.94
N SER A 80 16.10 -9.70 1.81
CA SER A 80 17.15 -10.29 2.64
C SER A 80 18.40 -9.42 2.48
N ALA A 81 18.89 -8.86 3.58
CA ALA A 81 20.21 -8.25 3.64
C ALA A 81 21.30 -9.33 3.61
#